data_AF-A0A9D6R3F5-F1
#
_entry.id   AF-A0A9D6R3F5-F1
#
_cell.length_a   1.000
_cell.length_b   1.000
_cell.length_c   1.000
_cell.angle_alpha   90.00
_cell.angle_beta   90.00
_cell.angle_gamma   90.00
#
_symmetry.space_group_name_H-M   'P 1'
#
loop_
_entity.id
_entity.type
_entity.pdbx_description
1 polymer ?
#
loop_
_entity_poly.entity_id
_entity_poly.type
_entity_poly.pdbx_seq_one_letter_code
_entity_poly.pdbx_strand_id
1 'polypeptide(L)'
;MAQKILSLAFFVLALSSSADAAKVGDIIFDDKAESLKKAGMGPAVFPHSKHEAIYKCDDCHPKLFKDKHGANDITMQKNMSGEFCGNLDCHNSQKTFPLYQCKKCHRERQ
;
A
#
# COMPACT_ATOMS: atom_id res chain seq x y z
N MET A 1 5.34 45.05 -50.39
CA MET A 1 6.68 44.46 -50.13
C MET A 1 6.70 43.91 -48.70
N ALA A 2 7.09 42.64 -48.57
CA ALA A 2 7.76 42.01 -47.43
C ALA A 2 7.10 42.03 -46.02
N GLN A 3 6.26 41.02 -45.76
CA GLN A 3 6.57 39.86 -44.89
C GLN A 3 7.30 40.11 -43.55
N LYS A 4 6.56 39.97 -42.43
CA LYS A 4 7.04 39.50 -41.11
C LYS A 4 5.89 38.66 -40.50
N ILE A 5 5.94 37.32 -40.53
CA ILE A 5 6.53 36.46 -39.50
C ILE A 5 5.90 36.86 -38.14
N LEU A 6 5.04 36.09 -37.48
CA LEU A 6 5.30 34.74 -36.99
C LEU A 6 3.98 34.18 -36.42
N SER A 7 3.62 32.97 -36.79
CA SER A 7 2.69 32.13 -36.04
C SER A 7 3.12 32.06 -34.58
N LEU A 8 2.26 32.38 -33.61
CA LEU A 8 2.49 31.88 -32.24
C LEU A 8 1.21 31.79 -31.42
N ALA A 9 0.93 30.54 -31.06
CA ALA A 9 0.28 30.11 -29.85
C ALA A 9 -1.20 30.49 -29.66
N PHE A 10 -2.05 29.62 -30.22
CA PHE A 10 -3.07 28.92 -29.43
C PHE A 10 -2.62 28.79 -27.97
N PHE A 11 -3.05 29.70 -27.10
CA PHE A 11 -3.00 29.45 -25.66
C PHE A 11 -4.18 28.52 -25.37
N VAL A 12 -4.03 27.25 -25.75
CA VAL A 12 -4.81 26.17 -25.15
C VAL A 12 -4.45 26.25 -23.69
N LEU A 13 -5.30 26.89 -22.89
CA LEU A 13 -5.29 26.76 -21.45
C LEU A 13 -5.56 25.28 -21.20
N ALA A 14 -4.48 24.50 -21.13
CA ALA A 14 -4.52 23.09 -20.85
C ALA A 14 -5.30 22.94 -19.55
N LEU A 15 -6.49 22.34 -19.64
CA LEU A 15 -7.16 21.78 -18.49
C LEU A 15 -6.19 20.78 -17.90
N SER A 16 -5.47 21.20 -16.86
CA SER A 16 -4.76 20.32 -15.95
C SER A 16 -5.80 19.41 -15.34
N SER A 17 -6.06 18.27 -15.99
CA SER A 17 -6.74 17.16 -15.35
C SER A 17 -5.82 16.72 -14.23
N SER A 18 -6.13 17.12 -13.00
CA SER A 18 -5.61 16.44 -11.82
C SER A 18 -6.11 15.01 -11.94
N ALA A 19 -5.25 14.12 -12.43
CA ALA A 19 -5.46 12.69 -12.30
C ALA A 19 -5.46 12.42 -10.79
N ASP A 20 -6.65 12.36 -10.19
CA ASP A 20 -6.83 11.81 -8.86
C ASP A 20 -6.27 10.38 -8.90
N ALA A 21 -5.08 10.20 -8.32
CA ALA A 21 -4.51 8.89 -8.11
C ALA A 21 -5.56 8.08 -7.33
N ALA A 22 -6.15 7.07 -7.97
CA ALA A 22 -7.20 6.27 -7.37
C ALA A 22 -6.70 5.77 -6.01
N LYS A 23 -7.39 6.15 -4.93
CA LYS A 23 -6.96 5.81 -3.57
C LYS A 23 -6.97 4.30 -3.43
N VAL A 24 -5.81 3.71 -3.12
CA VAL A 24 -5.72 2.26 -2.93
C VAL A 24 -6.50 1.91 -1.67
N GLY A 25 -7.49 1.04 -1.82
CA GLY A 25 -8.34 0.60 -0.71
C GLY A 25 -7.60 -0.33 0.26
N ASP A 26 -8.34 -0.81 1.25
CA ASP A 26 -7.82 -1.82 2.18
C ASP A 26 -7.53 -3.13 1.44
N ILE A 27 -6.34 -3.69 1.65
CA ILE A 27 -5.98 -5.02 1.16
C ILE A 27 -6.39 -6.06 2.19
N ILE A 28 -7.05 -7.12 1.72
CA ILE A 28 -7.44 -8.26 2.55
C ILE A 28 -6.60 -9.47 2.15
N PHE A 29 -5.90 -10.06 3.11
CA PHE A 29 -5.15 -11.30 2.92
C PHE A 29 -6.07 -12.50 3.24
N ASP A 30 -6.76 -13.02 2.23
CA ASP A 30 -7.72 -14.12 2.33
C ASP A 30 -7.30 -15.40 1.60
N ASP A 31 -6.12 -15.42 0.98
CA ASP A 31 -5.52 -16.59 0.33
C ASP A 31 -5.37 -17.81 1.26
N LYS A 32 -5.26 -17.54 2.57
CA LYS A 32 -5.12 -18.55 3.65
C LYS A 32 -6.32 -18.57 4.60
N ALA A 33 -7.49 -18.06 4.19
CA ALA A 33 -8.67 -17.88 5.05
C ALA A 33 -9.10 -19.15 5.80
N GLU A 34 -9.16 -20.31 5.15
CA GLU A 34 -9.54 -21.58 5.80
C GLU A 34 -8.57 -21.98 6.92
N SER A 35 -7.27 -21.81 6.68
CA SER A 35 -6.24 -22.11 7.68
C SER A 35 -6.29 -21.15 8.87
N LEU A 36 -6.57 -19.87 8.62
CA LEU A 36 -6.75 -18.85 9.65
C LEU A 36 -8.00 -19.13 10.49
N LYS A 37 -9.10 -19.49 9.84
CA LYS A 37 -10.36 -19.88 10.50
C LYS A 37 -10.15 -21.09 11.42
N LYS A 38 -9.42 -22.12 10.96
CA LYS A 38 -9.05 -23.28 11.80
C LYS A 38 -8.21 -22.88 13.02
N ALA A 39 -7.39 -21.83 12.90
CA ALA A 39 -6.62 -21.25 13.99
C ALA A 39 -7.41 -20.23 14.84
N GLY A 40 -8.72 -20.06 14.61
CA GLY A 40 -9.55 -19.10 15.33
C GLY A 40 -9.23 -17.63 15.00
N MET A 41 -8.66 -17.36 13.83
CA MET A 41 -8.29 -16.01 13.39
C MET A 41 -9.04 -15.62 12.10
N GLY A 42 -9.36 -14.32 11.98
CA GLY A 42 -9.85 -13.73 10.74
C GLY A 42 -8.75 -13.47 9.71
N PRO A 43 -9.11 -13.09 8.47
CA PRO A 43 -8.15 -12.62 7.49
C PRO A 43 -7.40 -11.38 8.02
N ALA A 44 -6.17 -11.19 7.56
CA ALA A 44 -5.45 -9.96 7.87
C ALA A 44 -5.93 -8.83 6.95
N VAL A 45 -6.10 -7.63 7.49
CA VAL A 45 -6.49 -6.44 6.73
C VAL A 45 -5.39 -5.39 6.82
N PHE A 46 -4.95 -4.88 5.68
CA PHE A 46 -3.97 -3.81 5.54
C PHE A 46 -4.64 -2.54 5.00
N PRO A 47 -4.78 -1.48 5.82
CA PRO A 47 -5.37 -0.23 5.37
C PRO A 47 -4.32 0.67 4.70
N HIS A 48 -4.31 0.73 3.37
CA HIS A 48 -3.41 1.61 2.61
C HIS A 48 -3.52 3.06 3.07
N SER A 49 -4.74 3.57 3.19
CA SER A 49 -5.02 4.95 3.58
C SER A 49 -4.34 5.39 4.89
N LYS A 50 -4.22 4.48 5.88
CA LYS A 50 -3.54 4.78 7.16
C LYS A 50 -2.03 4.81 7.03
N HIS A 51 -1.47 4.00 6.13
CA HIS A 51 -0.03 3.98 5.87
C HIS A 51 0.38 5.15 4.96
N GLU A 52 -0.41 5.45 3.94
CA GLU A 52 -0.24 6.62 3.05
C GLU A 52 -0.28 7.96 3.79
N ALA A 53 -0.96 8.03 4.94
CA ALA A 53 -1.00 9.24 5.75
C ALA A 53 0.38 9.62 6.34
N ILE A 54 1.33 8.69 6.34
CA ILE A 54 2.64 8.84 7.00
C ILE A 54 3.80 8.45 6.06
N TYR A 55 3.57 7.55 5.11
CA TYR A 55 4.56 7.01 4.17
C TYR A 55 4.18 7.29 2.72
N LYS A 56 5.18 7.34 1.85
CA LYS A 56 5.02 7.46 0.39
C LYS A 56 5.04 6.07 -0.27
N CYS A 57 4.53 5.98 -1.49
CA CYS A 57 4.47 4.72 -2.24
C CYS A 57 5.85 4.02 -2.32
N ASP A 58 6.92 4.79 -2.59
CA ASP A 58 8.29 4.28 -2.76
C ASP A 58 8.99 3.88 -1.45
N ASP A 59 8.37 4.16 -0.31
CA ASP A 59 8.85 3.66 0.99
C ASP A 59 8.51 2.17 1.13
N CYS A 60 7.45 1.72 0.47
CA CYS A 60 6.99 0.33 0.50
C CYS A 60 7.22 -0.42 -0.82
N HIS A 61 7.00 0.23 -1.96
CA HIS A 61 7.06 -0.39 -3.29
C HIS A 61 8.29 0.05 -4.09
N PRO A 62 8.94 -0.85 -4.86
CA PRO A 62 8.84 -2.31 -4.79
C PRO A 62 9.67 -2.91 -3.64
N LYS A 63 10.23 -2.07 -2.76
CA LYS A 63 11.27 -2.44 -1.78
C LYS A 63 10.82 -3.53 -0.79
N LEU A 64 9.68 -3.32 -0.15
CA LEU A 64 9.10 -4.23 0.85
C LEU A 64 7.99 -5.09 0.23
N PHE A 65 7.21 -4.51 -0.67
CA PHE A 65 6.09 -5.17 -1.32
C PHE A 65 6.16 -4.96 -2.82
N LYS A 66 5.89 -6.02 -3.59
CA LYS A 66 5.62 -5.89 -5.03
C LYS A 66 4.29 -5.19 -5.25
N ASP A 67 4.23 -4.33 -6.25
CA ASP A 67 3.01 -3.60 -6.66
C ASP A 67 2.08 -4.51 -7.50
N LYS A 68 1.71 -5.64 -6.90
CA LYS A 68 0.78 -6.62 -7.47
C LYS A 68 0.15 -7.43 -6.35
N HIS A 69 -1.18 -7.40 -6.27
CA HIS A 69 -1.93 -8.19 -5.30
C HIS A 69 -1.61 -9.68 -5.42
N GLY A 70 -1.38 -10.35 -4.28
CA GLY A 70 -1.01 -11.77 -4.22
C GLY A 70 0.40 -12.12 -4.74
N ALA A 71 1.23 -11.14 -5.15
CA ALA A 71 2.59 -11.42 -5.64
C ALA A 71 3.65 -11.55 -4.53
N ASN A 72 3.28 -11.20 -3.31
CA ASN A 72 4.13 -11.29 -2.11
C ASN A 72 3.69 -12.49 -1.29
N ASP A 73 4.60 -13.44 -1.06
CA ASP A 73 4.35 -14.57 -0.16
C ASP A 73 4.63 -14.13 1.28
N ILE A 74 3.61 -13.49 1.87
CA ILE A 74 3.67 -12.97 3.24
C ILE A 74 3.26 -14.09 4.20
N THR A 75 4.09 -14.32 5.20
CA THR A 75 3.81 -15.25 6.30
C THR A 75 4.17 -14.61 7.62
N MET A 76 3.56 -15.07 8.72
CA MET A 76 3.97 -14.60 10.04
C MET A 76 5.43 -14.95 10.36
N GLN A 77 5.96 -16.06 9.82
CA GLN A 77 7.37 -16.38 9.95
C GLN A 77 8.26 -15.32 9.30
N LYS A 78 7.95 -14.90 8.06
CA LYS A 78 8.69 -13.83 7.36
C LYS A 78 8.55 -12.47 8.04
N ASN A 79 7.35 -12.17 8.54
CA ASN A 79 7.14 -10.97 9.35
C ASN A 79 8.04 -10.98 10.59
N MET A 80 8.09 -12.10 11.32
CA MET A 80 8.93 -12.23 12.51
C MET A 80 10.44 -12.24 12.21
N SER A 81 10.85 -12.57 10.98
CA SER A 81 12.26 -12.45 10.52
C SER A 81 12.64 -11.06 10.02
N GLY A 82 11.75 -10.06 10.14
CA GLY A 82 12.05 -8.69 9.76
C GLY A 82 11.60 -8.28 8.35
N GLU A 83 10.87 -9.16 7.65
CA GLU A 83 10.36 -8.86 6.31
C GLU A 83 8.95 -8.25 6.36
N PHE A 84 8.52 -7.63 5.26
CA PHE A 84 7.17 -7.08 5.08
C PHE A 84 6.72 -6.20 6.26
N CYS A 85 5.68 -6.63 6.98
CA CYS A 85 5.10 -5.89 8.10
C CYS A 85 6.08 -5.77 9.27
N GLY A 86 6.98 -6.74 9.42
CA GLY A 86 7.98 -6.79 10.49
C GLY A 86 9.28 -6.09 10.18
N ASN A 87 9.34 -5.28 9.12
CA ASN A 87 10.49 -4.41 8.89
C ASN A 87 10.81 -3.56 10.15
N LEU A 88 12.09 -3.26 10.38
CA LEU A 88 12.58 -2.53 11.55
C LEU A 88 12.05 -1.10 11.67
N ASP A 89 11.52 -0.53 10.59
CA ASP A 89 10.85 0.77 10.58
C ASP A 89 9.31 0.66 10.72
N CYS A 90 8.79 -0.57 10.84
CA CYS A 90 7.37 -0.91 10.87
C CYS A 90 6.98 -1.64 12.17
N HIS A 91 6.32 -2.81 12.11
CA HIS A 91 5.75 -3.56 13.26
C HIS A 91 6.74 -4.40 14.07
N ASN A 92 8.03 -4.28 13.77
CA ASN A 92 9.13 -4.77 14.62
C ASN A 92 9.98 -3.60 15.15
N SER A 93 9.33 -2.46 15.41
CA SER A 93 9.96 -1.25 15.92
C SER A 93 9.27 -0.78 17.20
N GLN A 94 9.94 0.08 17.96
CA GLN A 94 9.35 0.70 19.16
C GLN A 94 8.31 1.78 18.83
N LYS A 95 8.22 2.22 17.58
CA LYS A 95 7.35 3.33 17.15
C LYS A 95 5.95 2.88 16.75
N THR A 96 5.76 1.59 16.50
CA THR A 96 4.47 1.03 16.11
C THR A 96 4.10 -0.12 17.04
N PHE A 97 2.87 -0.61 16.92
CA PHE A 97 2.47 -1.77 17.70
C PHE A 97 3.15 -3.05 17.20
N PRO A 98 3.44 -4.01 18.09
CA PRO A 98 4.15 -5.22 17.72
C PRO A 98 3.24 -6.25 17.03
N LEU A 99 3.83 -7.07 16.17
CA LEU A 99 3.15 -8.10 15.36
C LEU A 99 2.35 -9.14 16.16
N TYR A 100 2.69 -9.39 17.43
CA TYR A 100 1.98 -10.36 18.27
C TYR A 100 0.61 -9.86 18.77
N GLN A 101 0.24 -8.61 18.49
CA GLN A 101 -1.13 -8.11 18.73
C GLN A 101 -2.05 -8.56 17.60
N CYS A 102 -2.31 -9.87 17.50
CA CYS A 102 -2.93 -10.53 16.35
C CYS A 102 -4.19 -9.83 15.83
N LYS A 103 -5.08 -9.42 16.76
CA LYS A 103 -6.38 -8.78 16.46
C LYS A 103 -6.28 -7.41 15.76
N LYS A 104 -5.11 -6.78 15.75
CA LYS A 104 -4.91 -5.51 15.03
C LYS A 104 -4.87 -5.70 13.51
N CYS A 105 -4.38 -6.84 13.05
CA CYS A 105 -4.36 -7.19 11.64
C CYS A 105 -5.46 -8.18 11.31
N HIS A 106 -5.59 -9.25 12.10
CA HIS A 106 -6.56 -10.32 11.93
C HIS A 106 -7.91 -9.94 12.54
N ARG A 107 -8.80 -9.43 11.71
CA ARG A 107 -10.14 -9.01 12.12
C ARG A 107 -11.19 -9.60 11.18
N GLU A 108 -12.41 -9.74 11.67
CA GLU A 108 -13.52 -10.11 10.82
C GLU A 108 -13.75 -9.02 9.77
N ARG A 109 -14.14 -9.46 8.57
CA ARG A 109 -14.52 -8.57 7.47
C ARG A 109 -15.75 -7.79 7.95
N GLN A 110 -15.64 -6.47 8.08
CA GLN A 110 -16.80 -5.59 8.31
C GLN A 110 -17.53 -5.36 6.99
#